data_AF-A0A961F9J5-F1
#
_entry.id   AF-A0A961F9J5-F1
#
_cell.length_a   1.000
_cell.length_b   1.000
_cell.length_c   1.000
_cell.angle_alpha   90.00
_cell.angle_beta   90.00
_cell.angle_gamma   90.00
#
_symmetry.space_group_name_H-M   'P 1'
#
loop_
_entity.id
_entity.type
_entity.pdbx_description
1 polymer ?
#
loop_
_entity_poly.entity_id
_entity_poly.type
_entity_poly.pdbx_seq_one_letter_code
_entity_poly.pdbx_strand_id
1 'polypeptide(L)'
;MEPPSTSFITVGRRLALLLALGSQVLRADIVRDWNQEALAVIRDQALSPAYASRDLAILHTAIYNAVESVAGTYTQFSGVGYAGAGSGPSGASLEAAAAAAAYTVMADLYPTQQSHFWNVYQTQLTGISAGQAKTDGVNWGSTVATDLLLWRSTDGAVDASAASYTEVGQIGYWQRTPPLYDPNPELPGWKNVKLFSAASTAAFSPPGLGITTRSDYLASSGYATDYNQVQSLGSVSSATRTTD
;
A
#
# COMPACT_ATOMS: atom_id res chain seq x y z
N MET A 1 -21.71 -59.85 -27.62
CA MET A 1 -21.54 -58.58 -28.35
C MET A 1 -21.82 -57.47 -27.37
N GLU A 2 -20.76 -56.91 -26.80
CA GLU A 2 -20.78 -55.83 -25.83
C GLU A 2 -19.99 -54.66 -26.45
N PRO A 3 -20.47 -53.41 -26.40
CA PRO A 3 -19.76 -52.29 -27.03
C PRO A 3 -18.69 -51.71 -26.09
N PRO A 4 -17.58 -51.16 -26.62
CA PRO A 4 -16.56 -50.52 -25.79
C PRO A 4 -17.01 -49.10 -25.39
N SER A 5 -16.96 -48.81 -24.08
CA SER A 5 -17.15 -47.45 -23.55
C SER A 5 -15.89 -46.61 -23.77
N THR A 6 -15.98 -45.59 -24.61
CA THR A 6 -14.92 -44.58 -24.80
C THR A 6 -14.93 -43.55 -23.68
N SER A 7 -13.82 -43.48 -22.93
CA SER A 7 -13.48 -42.48 -21.92
C SER A 7 -13.37 -41.07 -22.52
N PHE A 8 -14.41 -40.24 -22.36
CA PHE A 8 -14.37 -38.80 -22.69
C PHE A 8 -14.10 -37.88 -21.49
N ILE A 9 -13.90 -38.43 -20.29
CA ILE A 9 -13.91 -37.63 -19.04
C ILE A 9 -12.53 -37.07 -18.65
N THR A 10 -11.42 -37.57 -19.21
CA THR A 10 -10.07 -37.22 -18.73
C THR A 10 -9.47 -35.98 -19.39
N VAL A 11 -9.96 -35.56 -20.56
CA VAL A 11 -9.41 -34.40 -21.30
C VAL A 11 -9.90 -33.06 -20.73
N GLY A 12 -11.18 -32.96 -20.34
CA GLY A 12 -11.75 -31.72 -19.79
C GLY A 12 -11.13 -31.30 -18.46
N ARG A 13 -10.70 -32.26 -17.64
CA ARG A 13 -10.15 -31.99 -16.30
C ARG A 13 -8.70 -31.47 -16.33
N ARG A 14 -7.92 -31.82 -17.36
CA ARG A 14 -6.53 -31.34 -17.53
C ARG A 14 -6.47 -29.95 -18.16
N LEU A 15 -7.39 -29.63 -19.09
CA LEU A 15 -7.48 -28.30 -19.70
C LEU A 15 -7.96 -27.24 -18.69
N ALA A 16 -8.94 -27.58 -17.85
CA ALA A 16 -9.41 -26.71 -16.77
C ALA A 16 -8.33 -26.44 -15.70
N LEU A 17 -7.49 -27.43 -15.37
CA LEU A 17 -6.38 -27.24 -14.43
C LEU A 17 -5.30 -26.31 -14.98
N LEU A 18 -4.94 -26.44 -16.26
CA LEU A 18 -3.95 -25.59 -16.92
C LEU A 18 -4.44 -24.14 -17.10
N LEU A 19 -5.72 -23.95 -17.45
CA LEU A 19 -6.34 -22.63 -17.53
C LEU A 19 -6.41 -21.94 -16.16
N ALA A 20 -6.79 -22.67 -15.10
CA ALA A 20 -6.83 -22.12 -13.76
C ALA A 20 -5.43 -21.74 -13.24
N LEU A 21 -4.41 -22.56 -13.50
CA LEU A 21 -3.02 -22.25 -13.14
C LEU A 21 -2.49 -21.03 -13.92
N GLY A 22 -2.81 -20.91 -15.21
CA GLY A 22 -2.42 -19.77 -16.04
C GLY A 22 -3.00 -18.44 -15.56
N SER A 23 -4.28 -18.42 -15.17
CA SER A 23 -4.95 -17.25 -14.61
C SER A 23 -4.33 -16.78 -13.29
N GLN A 24 -4.00 -17.71 -12.39
CA GLN A 24 -3.38 -17.36 -11.10
C GLN A 24 -1.97 -16.79 -11.28
N VAL A 25 -1.17 -17.34 -12.21
CA VAL A 25 0.15 -16.81 -12.54
C VAL A 25 0.05 -15.42 -13.14
N LEU A 26 -0.86 -15.21 -14.11
CA LEU A 26 -1.07 -13.88 -14.72
C LEU A 26 -1.50 -12.84 -13.70
N ARG A 27 -2.39 -13.19 -12.75
CA ARG A 27 -2.76 -12.28 -11.65
C ARG A 27 -1.57 -11.94 -10.75
N ALA A 28 -0.78 -12.93 -10.34
CA ALA A 28 0.39 -12.71 -9.50
C ALA A 28 1.42 -11.79 -10.20
N ASP A 29 1.60 -11.95 -11.51
CA ASP A 29 2.45 -11.09 -12.33
C ASP A 29 1.89 -9.65 -12.38
N ILE A 30 0.59 -9.46 -12.58
CA ILE A 30 -0.04 -8.12 -12.57
C ILE A 30 0.23 -7.38 -11.25
N VAL A 31 -0.04 -8.02 -10.11
CA VAL A 31 0.14 -7.38 -8.78
C VAL A 31 1.61 -7.07 -8.52
N ARG A 32 2.51 -8.00 -8.88
CA ARG A 32 3.95 -7.80 -8.76
C ARG A 32 4.42 -6.60 -9.59
N ASP A 33 4.01 -6.52 -10.84
CA ASP A 33 4.44 -5.47 -11.76
C ASP A 33 3.96 -4.10 -11.26
N TRP A 34 2.70 -3.96 -10.84
CA TRP A 34 2.20 -2.70 -10.27
C TRP A 34 2.88 -2.32 -8.95
N ASN A 35 3.25 -3.29 -8.13
CA ASN A 35 4.05 -3.04 -6.94
C ASN A 35 5.45 -2.53 -7.30
N GLN A 36 6.07 -3.08 -8.35
CA GLN A 36 7.36 -2.58 -8.85
C GLN A 36 7.26 -1.14 -9.37
N GLU A 37 6.20 -0.83 -10.13
CA GLU A 37 5.93 0.54 -10.59
C GLU A 37 5.73 1.53 -9.43
N ALA A 38 4.94 1.15 -8.42
CA ALA A 38 4.76 1.97 -7.23
C ALA A 38 6.08 2.20 -6.47
N LEU A 39 6.89 1.15 -6.29
CA LEU A 39 8.19 1.27 -5.65
C LEU A 39 9.21 2.08 -6.47
N ALA A 40 9.12 2.04 -7.81
CA ALA A 40 9.95 2.87 -8.67
C ALA A 40 9.62 4.36 -8.46
N VAL A 41 8.33 4.71 -8.50
CA VAL A 41 7.86 6.08 -8.25
C VAL A 41 8.25 6.57 -6.86
N ILE A 42 8.10 5.73 -5.82
CA ILE A 42 8.50 6.05 -4.45
C ILE A 42 9.97 6.45 -4.38
N ARG A 43 10.85 5.72 -5.08
CA ARG A 43 12.28 6.01 -5.14
C ARG A 43 12.57 7.27 -5.95
N ASP A 44 11.99 7.37 -7.15
CA ASP A 44 12.28 8.44 -8.10
C ASP A 44 11.82 9.82 -7.60
N GLN A 45 10.68 9.86 -6.90
CA GLN A 45 10.15 11.10 -6.31
C GLN A 45 10.59 11.31 -4.85
N ALA A 46 11.40 10.40 -4.29
CA ALA A 46 11.83 10.42 -2.89
C ALA A 46 10.66 10.66 -1.90
N LEU A 47 9.56 9.92 -2.11
CA LEU A 47 8.36 10.06 -1.29
C LEU A 47 8.68 9.79 0.18
N SER A 48 8.14 10.62 1.08
CA SER A 48 8.17 10.34 2.52
C SER A 48 7.66 8.93 2.81
N PRO A 49 8.20 8.21 3.81
CA PRO A 49 7.68 6.91 4.20
C PRO A 49 6.17 6.92 4.52
N ALA A 50 5.69 8.06 5.03
CA ALA A 50 4.28 8.27 5.36
C ALA A 50 3.38 8.26 4.11
N TYR A 51 3.70 9.06 3.08
CA TYR A 51 3.00 9.00 1.79
C TYR A 51 3.19 7.66 1.08
N ALA A 52 4.41 7.12 1.05
CA ALA A 52 4.69 5.83 0.41
C ALA A 52 3.81 4.70 0.97
N SER A 53 3.70 4.59 2.30
CA SER A 53 2.83 3.59 2.93
C SER A 53 1.34 3.81 2.66
N ARG A 54 0.89 5.08 2.65
CA ARG A 54 -0.49 5.44 2.30
C ARG A 54 -0.82 5.04 0.87
N ASP A 55 0.03 5.39 -0.08
CA ASP A 55 -0.25 5.20 -1.51
C ASP A 55 -0.20 3.70 -1.88
N LEU A 56 0.72 2.94 -1.28
CA LEU A 56 0.72 1.48 -1.38
C LEU A 56 -0.55 0.85 -0.80
N ALA A 57 -1.06 1.37 0.33
CA ALA A 57 -2.32 0.88 0.90
C ALA A 57 -3.50 1.16 -0.03
N ILE A 58 -3.57 2.33 -0.68
CA ILE A 58 -4.61 2.65 -1.67
C ILE A 58 -4.53 1.70 -2.85
N LEU A 59 -3.34 1.55 -3.45
CA LEU A 59 -3.13 0.68 -4.60
C LEU A 59 -3.57 -0.76 -4.33
N HIS A 60 -3.03 -1.37 -3.27
CA HIS A 60 -3.27 -2.78 -2.99
C HIS A 60 -4.67 -3.05 -2.49
N THR A 61 -5.30 -2.11 -1.78
CA THR A 61 -6.71 -2.23 -1.39
C THR A 61 -7.63 -2.16 -2.60
N ALA A 62 -7.37 -1.26 -3.56
CA ALA A 62 -8.17 -1.15 -4.79
C ALA A 62 -8.08 -2.43 -5.62
N ILE A 63 -6.86 -2.95 -5.83
CA ILE A 63 -6.62 -4.22 -6.52
C ILE A 63 -7.36 -5.36 -5.82
N TYR A 64 -7.20 -5.48 -4.50
CA TYR A 64 -7.82 -6.53 -3.70
C TYR A 64 -9.35 -6.48 -3.78
N ASN A 65 -9.95 -5.31 -3.56
CA ASN A 65 -11.40 -5.16 -3.63
C ASN A 65 -11.94 -5.39 -5.05
N ALA A 66 -11.26 -4.93 -6.10
CA ALA A 66 -11.68 -5.16 -7.49
C ALA A 66 -11.73 -6.65 -7.86
N VAL A 67 -10.78 -7.40 -7.31
CA VAL A 67 -10.66 -8.84 -7.45
C VAL A 67 -11.71 -9.59 -6.62
N GLU A 68 -11.80 -9.33 -5.32
CA GLU A 68 -12.62 -10.13 -4.41
C GLU A 68 -14.11 -9.81 -4.55
N SER A 69 -14.45 -8.63 -5.05
CA SER A 69 -15.84 -8.29 -5.38
C SER A 69 -16.40 -9.07 -6.57
N VAL A 70 -15.55 -9.59 -7.45
CA VAL A 70 -15.95 -10.49 -8.55
C VAL A 70 -15.77 -11.96 -8.14
N ALA A 71 -14.64 -12.29 -7.50
CA ALA A 71 -14.30 -13.67 -7.15
C ALA A 71 -15.13 -14.22 -5.98
N GLY A 72 -15.50 -13.36 -5.02
CA GLY A 72 -16.23 -13.73 -3.81
C GLY A 72 -15.52 -14.79 -2.95
N THR A 73 -14.20 -14.93 -3.07
CA THR A 73 -13.45 -15.98 -2.35
C THR A 73 -13.13 -15.53 -0.92
N TYR A 74 -12.80 -14.26 -0.75
CA TYR A 74 -12.52 -13.65 0.54
C TYR A 74 -13.43 -12.44 0.80
N THR A 75 -13.53 -12.07 2.09
CA THR A 75 -14.22 -10.86 2.50
C THR A 75 -13.49 -9.65 1.95
N GLN A 76 -14.21 -8.79 1.23
CA GLN A 76 -13.69 -7.51 0.75
C GLN A 76 -13.20 -6.66 1.92
N PHE A 77 -12.20 -5.82 1.66
CA PHE A 77 -11.81 -4.80 2.61
C PHE A 77 -12.96 -3.82 2.78
N SER A 78 -13.46 -3.75 4.01
CA SER A 78 -14.30 -2.69 4.53
C SER A 78 -13.61 -2.16 5.79
N GLY A 79 -13.72 -0.86 6.03
CA GLY A 79 -12.93 -0.17 7.05
C GLY A 79 -13.71 0.94 7.72
N VAL A 80 -13.02 1.77 8.49
CA VAL A 80 -13.60 2.87 9.29
C VAL A 80 -14.41 3.83 8.41
N GLY A 81 -15.72 3.58 8.31
CA GLY A 81 -16.63 4.34 7.45
C GLY A 81 -16.52 4.03 5.95
N TYR A 82 -15.81 2.96 5.55
CA TYR A 82 -15.66 2.55 4.16
C TYR A 82 -16.38 1.22 3.90
N ALA A 83 -17.37 1.25 3.01
CA ALA A 83 -18.19 0.10 2.67
C ALA A 83 -17.72 -0.68 1.43
N GLY A 84 -16.82 -0.09 0.63
CA GLY A 84 -16.46 -0.62 -0.68
C GLY A 84 -17.50 -0.31 -1.76
N ALA A 85 -17.10 -0.52 -3.03
CA ALA A 85 -17.96 -0.29 -4.20
C ALA A 85 -19.07 -1.35 -4.37
N GLY A 86 -19.10 -2.40 -3.54
CA GLY A 86 -20.11 -3.44 -3.56
C GLY A 86 -19.72 -4.70 -4.33
N SER A 87 -20.72 -5.39 -4.89
CA SER A 87 -20.53 -6.65 -5.63
C SER A 87 -20.21 -6.38 -7.09
N GLY A 88 -19.18 -7.05 -7.60
CA GLY A 88 -18.76 -6.94 -8.99
C GLY A 88 -19.60 -7.76 -9.96
N PRO A 89 -19.50 -7.47 -11.27
CA PRO A 89 -20.22 -8.21 -12.30
C PRO A 89 -19.77 -9.67 -12.36
N SER A 90 -20.74 -10.60 -12.30
CA SER A 90 -20.47 -12.03 -12.39
C SER A 90 -19.82 -12.40 -13.73
N GLY A 91 -18.73 -13.17 -13.68
CA GLY A 91 -17.99 -13.61 -14.87
C GLY A 91 -17.02 -12.57 -15.45
N ALA A 92 -16.85 -11.41 -14.81
CA ALA A 92 -15.81 -10.46 -15.18
C ALA A 92 -14.40 -11.05 -15.01
N SER A 93 -13.47 -10.63 -15.87
CA SER A 93 -12.07 -11.04 -15.76
C SER A 93 -11.43 -10.37 -14.56
N LEU A 94 -10.95 -11.22 -13.67
CA LEU A 94 -10.25 -10.88 -12.45
C LEU A 94 -8.96 -10.13 -12.71
N GLU A 95 -8.23 -10.53 -13.75
CA GLU A 95 -6.99 -9.94 -14.20
C GLU A 95 -7.24 -8.54 -14.79
N ALA A 96 -8.31 -8.39 -15.59
CA ALA A 96 -8.69 -7.10 -16.15
C ALA A 96 -9.12 -6.11 -15.06
N ALA A 97 -9.86 -6.59 -14.05
CA ALA A 97 -10.25 -5.79 -12.89
C ALA A 97 -9.04 -5.35 -12.06
N ALA A 98 -8.08 -6.24 -11.79
CA ALA A 98 -6.84 -5.91 -11.08
C ALA A 98 -6.02 -4.87 -11.84
N ALA A 99 -5.78 -5.07 -13.15
CA ALA A 99 -4.99 -4.16 -13.98
C ALA A 99 -5.64 -2.77 -14.08
N ALA A 100 -6.96 -2.71 -14.28
CA ALA A 100 -7.68 -1.45 -14.38
C ALA A 100 -7.71 -0.69 -13.04
N ALA A 101 -7.94 -1.40 -11.92
CA ALA A 101 -7.89 -0.78 -10.60
C ALA A 101 -6.51 -0.18 -10.30
N ALA A 102 -5.45 -0.93 -10.58
CA ALA A 102 -4.09 -0.48 -10.37
C ALA A 102 -3.72 0.74 -11.23
N TYR A 103 -4.02 0.70 -12.53
CA TYR A 103 -3.82 1.82 -13.43
C TYR A 103 -4.56 3.07 -12.96
N THR A 104 -5.86 2.94 -12.60
CA THR A 104 -6.67 4.06 -12.14
C THR A 104 -6.07 4.70 -10.89
N VAL A 105 -5.64 3.92 -9.89
CA VAL A 105 -4.97 4.45 -8.70
C VAL A 105 -3.66 5.14 -9.05
N MET A 106 -2.77 4.48 -9.78
CA MET A 106 -1.44 5.01 -10.07
C MET A 106 -1.49 6.28 -10.94
N ALA A 107 -2.41 6.32 -11.90
CA ALA A 107 -2.62 7.50 -12.75
C ALA A 107 -3.21 8.70 -12.00
N ASP A 108 -4.02 8.46 -10.97
CA ASP A 108 -4.58 9.52 -10.12
C ASP A 108 -3.54 10.07 -9.14
N LEU A 109 -2.83 9.19 -8.44
CA LEU A 109 -1.82 9.58 -7.46
C LEU A 109 -0.58 10.22 -8.10
N TYR A 110 -0.21 9.81 -9.31
CA TYR A 110 1.00 10.28 -9.99
C TYR A 110 0.71 10.69 -11.45
N PRO A 111 -0.01 11.80 -11.66
CA PRO A 111 -0.51 12.20 -12.98
C PRO A 111 0.60 12.45 -14.01
N THR A 112 1.80 12.86 -13.57
CA THR A 112 2.96 13.06 -14.45
C THR A 112 3.48 11.77 -15.08
N GLN A 113 3.20 10.61 -14.45
CA GLN A 113 3.63 9.28 -14.91
C GLN A 113 2.50 8.54 -15.66
N GLN A 114 1.35 9.18 -15.88
CA GLN A 114 0.17 8.54 -16.46
C GLN A 114 0.44 7.83 -17.80
N SER A 115 1.20 8.45 -18.71
CA SER A 115 1.53 7.84 -20.00
C SER A 115 2.37 6.56 -19.86
N HIS A 116 3.24 6.50 -18.85
CA HIS A 116 4.02 5.30 -18.55
C HIS A 116 3.12 4.18 -18.02
N PHE A 117 2.29 4.47 -17.02
CA PHE A 117 1.35 3.48 -16.48
C PHE A 117 0.32 3.01 -17.50
N TRP A 118 -0.08 3.88 -18.43
CA TRP A 118 -0.94 3.49 -19.54
C TRP A 118 -0.30 2.39 -20.39
N ASN A 119 1.00 2.46 -20.66
CA ASN A 119 1.71 1.43 -21.43
C ASN A 119 1.80 0.10 -20.67
N VAL A 120 2.07 0.14 -19.35
CA VAL A 120 2.05 -1.05 -18.47
C VAL A 120 0.66 -1.70 -18.50
N TYR A 121 -0.37 -0.89 -18.30
CA TYR A 121 -1.76 -1.31 -18.32
C TYR A 121 -2.17 -1.94 -19.66
N GLN A 122 -1.87 -1.29 -20.79
CA GLN A 122 -2.17 -1.82 -22.11
C GLN A 122 -1.45 -3.15 -22.36
N THR A 123 -0.18 -3.26 -21.97
CA THR A 123 0.59 -4.50 -22.10
C THR A 123 -0.08 -5.65 -21.36
N GLN A 124 -0.47 -5.43 -20.10
CA GLN A 124 -1.20 -6.43 -19.32
C GLN A 124 -2.52 -6.82 -19.97
N LEU A 125 -3.28 -5.84 -20.48
CA LEU A 125 -4.53 -6.12 -21.18
C LEU A 125 -4.33 -6.95 -22.45
N THR A 126 -3.22 -6.82 -23.19
CA THR A 126 -2.99 -7.68 -24.38
C THR A 126 -2.91 -9.17 -24.04
N GLY A 127 -2.46 -9.51 -22.83
CA GLY A 127 -2.41 -10.88 -22.32
C GLY A 127 -3.79 -11.47 -21.95
N ILE A 128 -4.85 -10.65 -21.94
CA ILE A 128 -6.20 -11.06 -21.55
C ILE A 128 -7.08 -11.17 -22.79
N SER A 129 -7.69 -12.34 -22.97
CA SER A 129 -8.63 -12.66 -24.06
C SER A 129 -9.69 -11.57 -24.22
N ALA A 130 -9.91 -11.13 -25.45
CA ALA A 130 -10.96 -10.17 -25.77
C ALA A 130 -12.35 -10.78 -25.51
N GLY A 131 -13.29 -9.95 -25.03
CA GLY A 131 -14.67 -10.34 -24.79
C GLY A 131 -15.31 -9.57 -23.64
N GLN A 132 -16.59 -9.88 -23.39
CA GLN A 132 -17.39 -9.18 -22.38
C GLN A 132 -16.76 -9.26 -20.98
N ALA A 133 -16.23 -10.43 -20.59
CA ALA A 133 -15.56 -10.61 -19.31
C ALA A 133 -14.43 -9.60 -19.09
N LYS A 134 -13.61 -9.33 -20.12
CA LYS A 134 -12.53 -8.34 -20.06
C LYS A 134 -13.09 -6.92 -19.93
N THR A 135 -14.09 -6.57 -20.74
CA THR A 135 -14.76 -5.26 -20.68
C THR A 135 -15.36 -5.00 -19.30
N ASP A 136 -16.09 -5.97 -18.75
CA ASP A 136 -16.70 -5.88 -17.42
C ASP A 136 -15.63 -5.76 -16.33
N GLY A 137 -14.55 -6.53 -16.43
CA GLY A 137 -13.42 -6.44 -15.53
C GLY A 137 -12.77 -5.07 -15.54
N VAL A 138 -12.48 -4.52 -16.72
CA VAL A 138 -11.91 -3.16 -16.87
C VAL A 138 -12.80 -2.11 -16.22
N ASN A 139 -14.08 -2.09 -16.60
CA ASN A 139 -15.03 -1.11 -16.08
C ASN A 139 -15.13 -1.20 -14.55
N TRP A 140 -15.24 -2.42 -14.03
CA TRP A 140 -15.38 -2.66 -12.61
C TRP A 140 -14.12 -2.29 -11.83
N GLY A 141 -12.93 -2.65 -12.31
CA GLY A 141 -11.67 -2.29 -11.68
C GLY A 141 -11.52 -0.77 -11.52
N SER A 142 -11.83 -0.01 -12.58
CA SER A 142 -11.82 1.46 -12.52
C SER A 142 -12.88 2.02 -11.56
N THR A 143 -14.08 1.43 -11.48
CA THR A 143 -15.11 1.81 -10.49
C THR A 143 -14.60 1.63 -9.07
N VAL A 144 -14.03 0.47 -8.74
CA VAL A 144 -13.52 0.18 -7.39
C VAL A 144 -12.37 1.11 -7.01
N ALA A 145 -11.42 1.35 -7.92
CA ALA A 145 -10.33 2.28 -7.67
C ALA A 145 -10.83 3.71 -7.44
N THR A 146 -11.78 4.18 -8.25
CA THR A 146 -12.36 5.51 -8.10
C THR A 146 -13.10 5.67 -6.77
N ASP A 147 -13.87 4.66 -6.36
CA ASP A 147 -14.55 4.64 -5.06
C ASP A 147 -13.56 4.75 -3.89
N LEU A 148 -12.46 3.98 -3.94
CA LEU A 148 -11.43 4.03 -2.91
C LEU A 148 -10.68 5.37 -2.90
N LEU A 149 -10.30 5.91 -4.07
CA LEU A 149 -9.66 7.21 -4.19
C LEU A 149 -10.57 8.33 -3.65
N LEU A 150 -11.86 8.29 -3.96
CA LEU A 150 -12.83 9.24 -3.44
C LEU A 150 -12.91 9.17 -1.91
N TRP A 151 -12.98 7.98 -1.34
CA TRP A 151 -12.92 7.82 0.11
C TRP A 151 -11.64 8.42 0.71
N ARG A 152 -10.49 8.21 0.05
CA ARG A 152 -9.19 8.71 0.52
C ARG A 152 -8.90 10.17 0.21
N SER A 153 -9.67 10.81 -0.68
CA SER A 153 -9.51 12.23 -1.01
C SER A 153 -9.77 13.18 0.18
N THR A 154 -10.51 12.70 1.19
CA THR A 154 -10.89 13.47 2.40
C THR A 154 -10.33 12.84 3.67
N ASP A 155 -9.20 12.14 3.57
CA ASP A 155 -8.57 11.47 4.71
C ASP A 155 -7.70 12.37 5.59
N GLY A 156 -7.53 13.64 5.22
CA GLY A 156 -6.73 14.62 5.95
C GLY A 156 -5.24 14.60 5.63
N ALA A 157 -4.78 13.80 4.65
CA ALA A 157 -3.37 13.79 4.24
C ALA A 157 -2.87 15.15 3.75
N VAL A 158 -3.70 15.88 2.97
CA VAL A 158 -3.38 17.24 2.51
C VAL A 158 -3.20 18.20 3.68
N ASP A 159 -4.16 18.24 4.61
CA ASP A 159 -4.08 19.11 5.79
C ASP A 159 -2.90 18.74 6.70
N ALA A 160 -2.63 17.43 6.87
CA ALA A 160 -1.52 16.93 7.64
C ALA A 160 -0.15 17.35 7.07
N SER A 161 -0.04 17.44 5.74
CA SER A 161 1.18 17.88 5.06
C SER A 161 1.47 19.38 5.21
N ALA A 162 0.43 20.18 5.46
CA ALA A 162 0.56 21.61 5.71
C ALA A 162 0.92 21.94 7.17
N ALA A 163 0.85 20.97 8.08
CA ALA A 163 1.23 21.16 9.46
C ALA A 163 2.75 21.41 9.59
N SER A 164 3.13 22.38 10.42
CA SER A 164 4.52 22.70 10.71
C SER A 164 4.89 22.36 12.15
N TYR A 165 6.19 22.23 12.40
CA TYR A 165 6.75 22.15 13.73
C TYR A 165 7.85 23.20 13.86
N THR A 166 7.75 24.02 14.91
CA THR A 166 8.74 25.03 15.25
C THR A 166 9.67 24.48 16.32
N GLU A 167 10.97 24.52 16.05
CA GLU A 167 11.98 24.12 17.02
C GLU A 167 11.91 24.96 18.29
N VAL A 168 12.04 24.28 19.42
CA VAL A 168 12.01 24.93 20.74
C VAL A 168 13.39 25.45 21.17
N GLY A 169 14.47 24.89 20.61
CA GLY A 169 15.85 25.30 20.93
C GLY A 169 16.33 24.87 22.33
N GLN A 170 15.66 23.89 22.95
CA GLN A 170 16.03 23.35 24.27
C GLN A 170 16.33 21.85 24.18
N ILE A 171 17.19 21.35 25.07
CA ILE A 171 17.52 19.92 25.18
C ILE A 171 16.24 19.12 25.45
N GLY A 172 16.12 17.95 24.81
CA GLY A 172 14.98 17.04 24.93
C GLY A 172 13.78 17.40 24.04
N TYR A 173 13.87 18.47 23.25
CA TYR A 173 12.98 18.71 22.11
C TYR A 173 13.69 18.30 20.81
N TRP A 174 12.92 17.91 19.81
CA TRP A 174 13.48 17.63 18.49
C TRP A 174 14.16 18.89 17.94
N GLN A 175 15.30 18.67 17.30
CA GLN A 175 16.08 19.69 16.61
C GLN A 175 16.56 19.10 15.29
N ARG A 176 16.71 19.97 14.31
CA ARG A 176 17.25 19.73 12.98
C ARG A 176 18.68 19.23 13.09
N THR A 177 18.98 18.21 12.31
CA THR A 177 20.27 17.54 12.34
C THR A 177 21.13 17.91 11.12
N PRO A 178 22.46 17.96 11.28
CA PRO A 178 23.37 18.05 10.15
C PRO A 178 23.28 16.81 9.24
N PRO A 179 23.68 16.93 7.96
CA PRO A 179 24.27 18.13 7.35
C PRO A 179 23.22 19.11 6.81
N LEU A 180 21.98 18.67 6.62
CA LEU A 180 20.98 19.43 5.85
C LEU A 180 20.25 20.49 6.66
N TYR A 181 20.08 20.28 7.97
CA TYR A 181 19.31 21.18 8.84
C TYR A 181 17.94 21.58 8.26
N ASP A 182 17.20 20.59 7.73
CA ASP A 182 15.97 20.84 6.96
C ASP A 182 14.96 21.71 7.73
N PRO A 183 14.53 22.86 7.19
CA PRO A 183 13.55 23.72 7.85
C PRO A 183 12.18 23.05 8.02
N ASN A 184 11.87 22.01 7.25
CA ASN A 184 10.58 21.33 7.20
C ASN A 184 10.70 19.93 7.80
N PRO A 185 10.47 19.75 9.12
CA PRO A 185 10.36 18.42 9.70
C PRO A 185 9.29 17.61 8.97
N GLU A 186 9.56 16.34 8.76
CA GLU A 186 8.72 15.48 7.94
C GLU A 186 7.34 15.26 8.59
N LEU A 187 6.31 15.82 7.97
CA LEU A 187 4.88 15.55 8.21
C LEU A 187 4.46 15.50 9.70
N PRO A 188 4.69 16.55 10.50
CA PRO A 188 4.34 16.57 11.93
C PRO A 188 2.82 16.44 12.19
N GLY A 189 1.99 16.70 11.17
CA GLY A 189 0.54 16.52 11.22
C GLY A 189 0.05 15.11 10.90
N TRP A 190 0.92 14.18 10.49
CA TRP A 190 0.49 12.88 9.92
C TRP A 190 -0.37 12.02 10.83
N LYS A 191 -0.24 12.21 12.16
CA LYS A 191 -1.10 11.55 13.17
C LYS A 191 -2.60 11.81 12.97
N ASN A 192 -2.96 12.85 12.23
CA ASN A 192 -4.35 13.25 11.98
C ASN A 192 -4.94 12.62 10.71
N VAL A 193 -4.15 11.90 9.90
CA VAL A 193 -4.67 11.20 8.72
C VAL A 193 -5.55 10.03 9.16
N LYS A 194 -6.76 9.93 8.59
CA LYS A 194 -7.70 8.85 8.89
C LYS A 194 -7.06 7.50 8.59
N LEU A 195 -7.09 6.58 9.54
CA LEU A 195 -6.51 5.25 9.35
C LEU A 195 -7.39 4.40 8.43
N PHE A 196 -6.83 3.31 7.90
CA PHE A 196 -7.58 2.35 7.07
C PHE A 196 -8.39 1.38 7.95
N SER A 197 -7.72 0.74 8.91
CA SER A 197 -8.27 -0.43 9.63
C SER A 197 -8.54 -0.19 11.12
N ALA A 198 -8.23 0.99 11.66
CA ALA A 198 -8.42 1.29 13.09
C ALA A 198 -9.11 2.64 13.29
N ALA A 199 -10.01 2.75 14.26
CA ALA A 199 -10.72 4.00 14.52
C ALA A 199 -9.81 5.10 15.12
N SER A 200 -8.73 4.70 15.81
CA SER A 200 -7.74 5.63 16.36
C SER A 200 -6.42 4.90 16.64
N THR A 201 -5.35 5.68 16.89
CA THR A 201 -4.05 5.17 17.33
C THR A 201 -3.93 5.04 18.86
N ALA A 202 -4.96 5.42 19.63
CA ALA A 202 -4.89 5.54 21.09
C ALA A 202 -4.46 4.21 21.76
N ALA A 203 -5.00 3.09 21.29
CA ALA A 203 -4.67 1.75 21.80
C ALA A 203 -3.24 1.29 21.50
N PHE A 204 -2.55 1.96 20.58
CA PHE A 204 -1.17 1.66 20.17
C PHE A 204 -0.16 2.64 20.78
N SER A 205 -0.59 3.52 21.68
CA SER A 205 0.34 4.41 22.38
C SER A 205 1.21 3.59 23.32
N PRO A 206 2.55 3.70 23.25
CA PRO A 206 3.41 2.99 24.18
C PRO A 206 3.14 3.44 25.62
N PRO A 207 3.37 2.56 26.62
CA PRO A 207 3.31 3.01 28.00
C PRO A 207 4.27 4.19 28.18
N GLY A 208 3.80 5.24 28.86
CA GLY A 208 4.68 6.35 29.20
C GLY A 208 5.87 5.85 30.02
N LEU A 209 6.99 6.58 29.99
CA LEU A 209 8.25 6.20 30.66
C LEU A 209 8.17 6.19 32.21
N GLY A 210 6.96 6.27 32.80
CA GLY A 210 6.75 6.45 34.24
C GLY A 210 7.23 7.81 34.77
N ILE A 211 7.72 8.68 33.87
CA ILE A 211 8.28 9.99 34.16
C ILE A 211 7.35 11.04 33.53
N THR A 212 6.90 11.99 34.35
CA THR A 212 5.81 12.92 33.99
C THR A 212 6.30 14.21 33.36
N THR A 213 7.58 14.54 33.50
CA THR A 213 8.17 15.75 32.90
C THR A 213 9.43 15.43 32.09
N ARG A 214 9.67 16.22 31.05
CA ARG A 214 10.89 16.12 30.24
C ARG A 214 12.15 16.41 31.06
N SER A 215 12.10 17.38 31.97
CA SER A 215 13.22 17.71 32.86
C SER A 215 13.60 16.53 33.75
N ASP A 216 12.61 15.82 34.30
CA ASP A 216 12.87 14.64 35.14
C ASP A 216 13.48 13.50 34.32
N TYR A 217 13.03 13.33 33.06
CA TYR A 217 13.59 12.32 32.17
C TYR A 217 15.07 12.62 31.86
N LEU A 218 15.38 13.85 31.48
CA LEU A 218 16.77 14.27 31.18
C LEU A 218 17.71 14.14 32.39
N ALA A 219 17.19 14.26 33.61
CA ALA A 219 17.95 14.06 34.84
C ALA A 219 18.07 12.58 35.28
N SER A 220 17.36 11.67 34.62
CA SER A 220 17.29 10.25 35.02
C SER A 220 18.52 9.45 34.58
N SER A 221 18.82 8.37 35.31
CA SER A 221 19.82 7.37 34.90
C SER A 221 19.41 6.62 33.63
N GLY A 222 18.10 6.53 33.34
CA GLY A 222 17.56 5.97 32.11
C GLY A 222 18.04 6.74 30.89
N TYR A 223 17.87 8.08 30.90
CA TYR A 223 18.37 8.93 29.81
C TYR A 223 19.88 8.80 29.62
N ALA A 224 20.66 8.79 30.71
CA ALA A 224 22.11 8.60 30.61
C ALA A 224 22.48 7.24 30.00
N THR A 225 21.74 6.18 30.32
CA THR A 225 21.93 4.84 29.76
C THR A 225 21.65 4.82 28.27
N ASP A 226 20.50 5.36 27.85
CA ASP A 226 20.08 5.42 26.45
C ASP A 226 21.07 6.25 25.61
N TYR A 227 21.48 7.41 26.12
CA TYR A 227 22.46 8.28 25.47
C TYR A 227 23.81 7.55 25.28
N ASN A 228 24.33 6.94 26.34
CA ASN A 228 25.62 6.24 26.28
C ASN A 228 25.58 5.01 25.35
N GLN A 229 24.44 4.32 25.28
CA GLN A 229 24.25 3.20 24.35
C GLN A 229 24.34 3.68 22.90
N VAL A 230 23.59 4.73 22.54
CA VAL A 230 23.63 5.30 21.18
C VAL A 230 25.02 5.84 20.86
N GLN A 231 25.70 6.48 21.82
CA GLN A 231 27.07 6.95 21.63
C GLN A 231 28.05 5.81 21.36
N SER A 232 27.95 4.70 22.12
CA SER A 232 28.83 3.54 21.97
C SER A 232 28.61 2.79 20.65
N LEU A 233 27.34 2.56 20.27
CA LEU A 233 26.99 1.75 19.09
C LEU A 233 26.90 2.57 17.80
N GLY A 234 26.52 3.85 17.89
CA GLY A 234 26.16 4.69 16.74
C GLY A 234 27.33 5.27 15.97
N SER A 235 28.56 5.19 16.49
CA SER A 235 29.74 5.64 15.75
C SER A 235 29.91 4.82 14.46
N VAL A 236 30.20 5.49 13.34
CA VAL A 236 30.58 4.85 12.08
C VAL A 236 31.77 3.91 12.23
N SER A 237 32.65 4.18 13.20
CA SER A 237 33.81 3.38 13.58
C SER A 237 33.64 2.70 14.95
N SER A 238 32.40 2.40 15.37
CA SER A 238 32.14 1.74 16.65
C SER A 238 32.90 0.41 16.76
N ALA A 239 33.64 0.25 17.86
CA ALA A 239 34.29 -1.02 18.22
C ALA A 239 33.37 -1.96 19.00
N THR A 240 32.20 -1.47 19.44
CA THR A 240 31.22 -2.22 20.23
C THR A 240 30.10 -2.81 19.36
N ARG A 241 29.73 -2.09 18.28
CA ARG A 241 28.73 -2.56 17.33
C ARG A 241 29.24 -3.84 16.65
N THR A 242 28.40 -4.88 16.65
CA THR A 242 28.71 -6.15 15.98
C THR A 242 28.82 -5.95 14.47
N THR A 243 29.64 -6.79 13.83
CA THR A 243 29.62 -6.91 12.37
C THR A 243 28.32 -7.59 11.94
N ASP A 244 27.72 -7.09 10.86
CA ASP A 244 26.63 -7.76 10.16
C ASP A 244 27.14 -8.93 9.30
#